data_AF-T0Y3D1-F1
#
_entry.id   AF-T0Y3D1-F1
#
_cell.length_a   1.000
_cell.length_b   1.000
_cell.length_c   1.000
_cell.angle_alpha   90.00
_cell.angle_beta   90.00
_cell.angle_gamma   90.00
#
_symmetry.space_group_name_H-M   'P 1'
#
loop_
_entity.id
_entity.type
_entity.pdbx_description
1 polymer ?
#
loop_
_entity_poly.entity_id
_entity_poly.type
_entity_poly.pdbx_seq_one_letter_code
_entity_poly.pdbx_strand_id
1 'polypeptide(L)'
;SETRPRCLRWPPANPFKTLKKELGYATLTENRRQKETWQKEASREIRAGQVAEGLQKYLAADMIVLAKDREEAIEKTVEAWAKTFDPKAPEKTLLTAYKRADVLELNAAARSEISDLLTGPRVETTVRDRDGNSEGKREFQAGDRLYFKKNSGSVGVMNGETGTLEKIDV
;
A
#
# COMPACT_ATOMS: atom_id res chain seq x y z
N SER A 1 54.98 -8.98 -5.90
CA SER A 1 54.22 -7.74 -6.09
C SER A 1 52.79 -8.12 -6.42
N GLU A 2 51.92 -8.01 -5.43
CA GLU A 2 50.57 -8.57 -5.42
C GLU A 2 49.57 -7.57 -6.02
N THR A 3 49.01 -7.92 -7.18
CA THR A 3 48.05 -7.09 -7.91
C THR A 3 46.70 -7.17 -7.21
N ARG A 4 46.34 -6.16 -6.42
CA ARG A 4 45.00 -6.06 -5.83
C ARG A 4 43.94 -5.97 -6.95
N PRO A 5 42.80 -6.70 -6.86
CA PRO A 5 41.74 -6.59 -7.85
C PRO A 5 41.12 -5.18 -7.80
N ARG A 6 40.83 -4.62 -8.99
CA ARG A 6 40.17 -3.32 -9.12
C ARG A 6 38.83 -3.37 -8.39
N CYS A 7 38.69 -2.57 -7.34
CA CYS A 7 37.39 -2.29 -6.75
C CYS A 7 36.49 -1.69 -7.85
N LEU A 8 35.46 -2.43 -8.24
CA LEU A 8 34.39 -1.93 -9.11
C LEU A 8 33.78 -0.72 -8.42
N ARG A 9 34.01 0.47 -9.00
CA ARG A 9 33.46 1.73 -8.51
C ARG A 9 31.97 1.72 -8.84
N TRP A 10 31.14 1.40 -7.85
CA TRP A 10 29.69 1.30 -8.02
C TRP A 10 29.09 2.70 -8.24
N PRO A 11 28.44 3.00 -9.38
CA PRO A 11 27.70 4.26 -9.52
C PRO A 11 26.49 4.23 -8.56
N PRO A 12 26.25 5.28 -7.75
CA PRO A 12 25.14 5.35 -6.81
C PRO A 12 23.81 5.58 -7.56
N ALA A 13 23.36 4.58 -8.30
CA ALA A 13 21.98 4.39 -8.72
C ALA A 13 21.90 3.08 -9.52
N ASN A 14 21.04 2.18 -9.06
CA ASN A 14 20.62 0.97 -9.77
C ASN A 14 21.56 -0.25 -9.75
N PRO A 15 21.82 -0.81 -8.55
CA PRO A 15 22.75 -1.91 -8.40
C PRO A 15 22.39 -3.15 -9.25
N PHE A 16 21.10 -3.46 -9.28
CA PHE A 16 20.58 -4.62 -9.99
C PHE A 16 20.67 -4.50 -11.51
N LYS A 17 20.53 -3.31 -12.09
CA LYS A 17 20.66 -3.11 -13.54
C LYS A 17 22.09 -3.32 -14.03
N THR A 18 23.09 -2.93 -13.23
CA THR A 18 24.50 -3.18 -13.55
C THR A 18 24.85 -4.65 -13.36
N LEU A 19 24.41 -5.29 -12.27
CA LEU A 19 24.58 -6.74 -12.07
C LEU A 19 23.99 -7.56 -13.24
N LYS A 20 22.81 -7.18 -13.74
CA LYS A 20 22.17 -7.82 -14.90
C LYS A 20 23.01 -7.73 -16.19
N LYS A 21 23.83 -6.68 -16.35
CA LYS A 21 24.68 -6.48 -17.54
C LYS A 21 25.98 -7.26 -17.45
N GLU A 22 26.60 -7.28 -16.27
CA GLU A 22 27.93 -7.86 -16.02
C GLU A 22 27.86 -9.37 -15.71
N LEU A 23 26.75 -9.82 -15.13
CA LEU A 23 26.53 -11.21 -14.75
C LEU A 23 25.33 -11.74 -15.56
N GLY A 24 25.46 -12.93 -16.14
CA GLY A 24 24.32 -13.63 -16.72
C GLY A 24 23.17 -13.71 -15.70
N TYR A 25 21.94 -13.48 -16.15
CA TYR A 25 20.77 -13.44 -15.27
C TYR A 25 19.72 -14.46 -15.71
N ALA A 26 19.02 -15.05 -14.74
CA ALA A 26 17.80 -15.79 -14.98
C ALA A 26 16.59 -14.85 -14.81
N THR A 27 15.59 -14.95 -15.68
CA THR A 27 14.36 -14.17 -15.57
C THR A 27 13.24 -15.05 -15.02
N LEU A 28 12.62 -14.63 -13.92
CA LEU A 28 11.38 -15.24 -13.45
C LEU A 28 10.22 -14.74 -14.31
N THR A 29 9.74 -15.57 -15.22
CA THR A 29 8.65 -15.26 -16.16
C THR A 29 7.26 -15.63 -15.62
N GLU A 30 7.20 -16.56 -14.67
CA GLU A 30 5.95 -17.10 -14.14
C GLU A 30 5.37 -16.23 -13.01
N ASN A 31 4.15 -15.71 -13.20
CA ASN A 31 3.40 -15.06 -12.12
C ASN A 31 2.55 -16.10 -11.38
N ARG A 32 2.96 -16.43 -10.16
CA ARG A 32 2.27 -17.39 -9.28
C ARG A 32 1.20 -16.76 -8.39
N ARG A 33 1.17 -15.42 -8.27
CA ARG A 33 0.22 -14.70 -7.41
C ARG A 33 -1.16 -14.60 -8.05
N GLN A 34 -1.21 -14.42 -9.37
CA GLN A 34 -2.46 -14.36 -10.13
C GLN A 34 -2.86 -15.77 -10.57
N LYS A 35 -4.08 -16.18 -10.22
CA LYS A 35 -4.60 -17.51 -10.61
C LYS A 35 -5.21 -17.48 -12.00
N GLU A 36 -5.93 -16.40 -12.31
CA GLU A 36 -6.63 -16.22 -13.58
C GLU A 36 -5.68 -15.90 -14.72
N THR A 37 -5.85 -16.61 -15.84
CA THR A 37 -5.00 -16.45 -17.05
C THR A 37 -5.05 -15.04 -17.59
N TRP A 38 -6.23 -14.41 -17.61
CA TRP A 38 -6.40 -13.05 -18.14
C TRP A 38 -5.62 -12.01 -17.33
N GLN A 39 -5.48 -12.18 -16.01
CA GLN A 39 -4.70 -11.27 -15.15
C GLN A 39 -3.20 -11.39 -15.43
N LYS A 40 -2.72 -12.61 -15.69
CA LYS A 40 -1.32 -12.87 -16.07
C LYS A 40 -0.98 -12.19 -17.40
N GLU A 41 -1.89 -12.28 -18.36
CA GLU A 41 -1.76 -11.64 -19.68
C GLU A 41 -1.76 -10.12 -19.57
N ALA A 42 -2.73 -9.54 -18.87
CA ALA A 42 -2.79 -8.10 -18.62
C ALA A 42 -1.50 -7.59 -17.96
N SER A 43 -0.99 -8.31 -16.95
CA SER A 43 0.27 -7.98 -16.28
C SER A 43 1.51 -8.15 -17.16
N ARG A 44 1.46 -9.01 -18.19
CA ARG A 44 2.55 -9.17 -19.16
C ARG A 44 2.55 -8.01 -20.14
N GLU A 45 1.38 -7.62 -20.65
CA GLU A 45 1.21 -6.50 -21.59
C GLU A 45 1.62 -5.16 -20.95
N ILE A 46 1.17 -4.88 -19.72
CA ILE A 46 1.60 -3.69 -18.98
C ILE A 46 3.13 -3.65 -18.83
N ARG A 47 3.76 -4.79 -18.51
CA ARG A 47 5.24 -4.87 -18.41
C ARG A 47 5.95 -4.70 -19.74
N ALA A 48 5.32 -5.08 -20.85
CA ALA A 48 5.84 -4.89 -22.21
C ALA A 48 5.62 -3.46 -22.74
N GLY A 49 4.94 -2.59 -21.99
CA GLY A 49 4.61 -1.22 -22.40
C GLY A 49 3.26 -1.09 -23.12
N GLN A 50 2.52 -2.19 -23.30
CA GLN A 50 1.18 -2.24 -23.85
C GLN A 50 0.14 -1.96 -22.75
N VAL A 51 0.22 -0.75 -22.19
CA VAL A 51 -0.56 -0.38 -21.00
C VAL A 51 -2.05 -0.32 -21.30
N ALA A 52 -2.46 0.18 -22.47
CA ALA A 52 -3.86 0.32 -22.84
C ALA A 52 -4.55 -1.04 -22.96
N GLU A 53 -3.92 -2.00 -23.65
CA GLU A 53 -4.42 -3.36 -23.84
C GLU A 53 -4.53 -4.11 -22.52
N GLY A 54 -3.53 -3.92 -21.64
CA GLY A 54 -3.56 -4.51 -20.30
C GLY A 54 -4.66 -3.93 -19.42
N LEU A 55 -4.84 -2.60 -19.41
CA LEU A 55 -5.92 -1.95 -18.65
C LEU A 55 -7.31 -2.31 -19.19
N GLN A 56 -7.46 -2.46 -20.51
CA GLN A 56 -8.73 -2.87 -21.12
C GLN A 56 -9.20 -4.23 -20.61
N LYS A 57 -8.28 -5.17 -20.32
CA LYS A 57 -8.63 -6.46 -19.72
C LYS A 57 -9.18 -6.33 -18.29
N TYR A 58 -8.62 -5.43 -17.49
CA TYR A 58 -9.15 -5.16 -16.15
C TYR A 58 -10.51 -4.45 -16.22
N LEU A 59 -10.68 -3.53 -17.17
CA LEU A 59 -11.97 -2.87 -17.41
C LEU A 59 -13.03 -3.88 -17.85
N ALA A 60 -12.71 -4.78 -18.79
CA ALA A 60 -13.63 -5.81 -19.28
C ALA A 60 -13.98 -6.88 -18.23
N ALA A 61 -13.22 -6.96 -17.14
CA ALA A 61 -13.46 -7.85 -16.01
C ALA A 61 -14.10 -7.14 -14.81
N ASP A 62 -14.61 -5.91 -14.99
CA ASP A 62 -15.22 -5.06 -13.95
C ASP A 62 -14.29 -4.77 -12.75
N MET A 63 -12.97 -4.85 -12.97
CA MET A 63 -11.94 -4.58 -11.97
C MET A 63 -11.41 -3.14 -12.02
N ILE A 64 -11.86 -2.34 -13.00
CA ILE A 64 -11.65 -0.89 -13.07
C ILE A 64 -13.02 -0.25 -13.19
N VAL A 65 -13.32 0.67 -12.28
CA VAL A 65 -14.54 1.48 -12.32
C VAL A 65 -14.14 2.91 -12.68
N LEU A 66 -14.80 3.46 -13.70
CA LEU A 66 -14.67 4.87 -14.04
C LEU A 66 -15.67 5.69 -13.21
N ALA A 67 -15.19 6.80 -12.66
CA ALA A 67 -16.01 7.78 -11.95
C ALA A 67 -15.97 9.11 -12.71
N LYS A 68 -17.03 9.90 -12.60
CA LYS A 68 -17.20 11.19 -13.27
C LYS A 68 -16.21 12.23 -12.74
N ASP A 69 -15.91 12.16 -11.45
CA ASP A 69 -15.06 13.09 -10.72
C ASP A 69 -14.41 12.40 -9.51
N ARG A 70 -13.60 13.17 -8.78
CA ARG A 70 -12.84 12.69 -7.62
C ARG A 70 -13.75 12.29 -6.46
N GLU A 71 -14.85 13.02 -6.25
CA GLU A 71 -15.76 12.78 -5.12
C GLU A 71 -16.46 11.43 -5.31
N GLU A 72 -17.02 11.20 -6.49
CA GLU A 72 -17.63 9.92 -6.84
C GLU A 72 -16.61 8.77 -6.82
N ALA A 73 -15.35 9.03 -7.21
CA ALA A 73 -14.30 8.02 -7.15
C ALA A 73 -14.02 7.57 -5.70
N ILE A 74 -13.97 8.51 -4.76
CA ILE A 74 -13.76 8.23 -3.34
C ILE A 74 -14.95 7.47 -2.76
N GLU A 75 -16.17 7.93 -3.03
CA GLU A 75 -17.41 7.29 -2.59
C GLU A 75 -17.48 5.82 -3.06
N LYS A 76 -17.38 5.59 -4.38
CA LYS A 76 -17.42 4.23 -4.96
C LYS A 76 -16.30 3.34 -4.43
N THR A 77 -15.11 3.89 -4.20
CA THR A 77 -13.97 3.14 -3.68
C THR A 77 -14.21 2.69 -2.24
N VAL A 78 -14.75 3.57 -1.40
CA VAL A 78 -15.08 3.27 0.00
C VAL A 78 -16.25 2.28 0.08
N GLU A 79 -17.28 2.45 -0.75
CA GLU A 79 -18.40 1.52 -0.83
C GLU A 79 -17.95 0.10 -1.23
N ALA A 80 -17.10 -0.01 -2.26
CA ALA A 80 -16.54 -1.28 -2.69
C ALA A 80 -15.66 -1.92 -1.60
N TRP A 81 -14.90 -1.11 -0.88
CA TRP A 81 -14.11 -1.57 0.26
C TRP A 81 -15.00 -2.06 1.41
N ALA A 82 -16.02 -1.31 1.79
CA ALA A 82 -16.92 -1.64 2.90
C ALA A 82 -17.63 -2.99 2.64
N LYS A 83 -18.04 -3.25 1.40
CA LYS A 83 -18.63 -4.55 0.98
C LYS A 83 -17.66 -5.73 1.11
N THR A 84 -16.36 -5.48 1.01
CA THR A 84 -15.31 -6.51 1.01
C THR A 84 -14.57 -6.60 2.36
N PHE A 85 -14.74 -5.61 3.23
CA PHE A 85 -14.02 -5.52 4.49
C PHE A 85 -14.55 -6.56 5.48
N ASP A 86 -13.65 -7.43 5.95
CA ASP A 86 -13.92 -8.39 7.02
C ASP A 86 -13.17 -7.94 8.29
N PRO A 87 -13.86 -7.54 9.36
CA PRO A 87 -13.23 -7.17 10.63
C PRO A 87 -12.38 -8.29 11.26
N LYS A 88 -12.64 -9.56 10.92
CA LYS A 88 -11.88 -10.72 11.42
C LYS A 88 -10.62 -11.02 10.61
N ALA A 89 -10.53 -10.52 9.38
CA ALA A 89 -9.37 -10.68 8.51
C ALA A 89 -9.05 -9.36 7.79
N PRO A 90 -8.85 -8.26 8.54
CA PRO A 90 -8.81 -6.94 7.96
C PRO A 90 -7.60 -6.75 7.05
N GLU A 91 -6.51 -7.50 7.25
CA GLU A 91 -5.30 -7.53 6.41
C GLU A 91 -5.55 -7.98 4.96
N LYS A 92 -6.68 -8.62 4.67
CA LYS A 92 -7.04 -9.07 3.32
C LYS A 92 -7.50 -7.93 2.39
N THR A 93 -7.86 -6.78 2.97
CA THR A 93 -8.44 -5.66 2.20
C THR A 93 -7.67 -4.37 2.49
N LEU A 94 -7.21 -3.71 1.42
CA LEU A 94 -6.40 -2.50 1.47
C LEU A 94 -6.94 -1.44 0.51
N LEU A 95 -7.10 -0.21 1.00
CA LEU A 95 -7.32 0.98 0.19
C LEU A 95 -5.98 1.68 -0.05
N THR A 96 -5.72 2.08 -1.29
CA THR A 96 -4.50 2.79 -1.66
C THR A 96 -4.81 3.98 -2.56
N ALA A 97 -4.11 5.08 -2.36
CA ALA A 97 -4.16 6.24 -3.24
C ALA A 97 -2.76 6.84 -3.42
N TYR A 98 -2.59 7.60 -4.50
CA TYR A 98 -1.31 8.23 -4.82
C TYR A 98 -1.01 9.44 -3.93
N LYS A 99 -2.00 10.32 -3.72
CA LYS A 99 -1.81 11.54 -2.91
C LYS A 99 -2.14 11.29 -1.45
N ARG A 100 -1.38 11.92 -0.56
CA ARG A 100 -1.62 11.86 0.88
C ARG A 100 -2.97 12.46 1.30
N ALA A 101 -3.42 13.51 0.60
CA ALA A 101 -4.73 14.11 0.84
C ALA A 101 -5.86 13.11 0.54
N ASP A 102 -5.75 12.36 -0.56
CA ASP A 102 -6.72 11.31 -0.92
C ASP A 102 -6.70 10.18 0.12
N VAL A 103 -5.52 9.78 0.61
CA VAL A 103 -5.41 8.78 1.69
C VAL A 103 -6.10 9.24 2.97
N LEU A 104 -5.98 10.52 3.35
CA LEU A 104 -6.64 11.06 4.54
C LEU A 104 -8.17 11.00 4.39
N GLU A 105 -8.69 11.40 3.23
CA GLU A 105 -10.12 11.39 2.95
C GLU A 105 -10.69 9.97 2.87
N LEU A 106 -10.00 9.06 2.19
CA LEU A 106 -10.35 7.64 2.15
C LEU A 106 -10.37 7.02 3.54
N ASN A 107 -9.37 7.31 4.37
CA ASN A 107 -9.34 6.79 5.75
C ASN A 107 -10.48 7.36 6.59
N ALA A 108 -10.82 8.63 6.45
CA ALA A 108 -11.93 9.23 7.19
C ALA A 108 -13.28 8.62 6.78
N ALA A 109 -13.53 8.48 5.48
CA ALA A 109 -14.73 7.86 4.95
C ALA A 109 -14.82 6.37 5.35
N ALA A 110 -13.74 5.61 5.16
CA ALA A 110 -13.69 4.19 5.56
C ALA A 110 -13.88 4.00 7.08
N ARG A 111 -13.33 4.89 7.91
CA ARG A 111 -13.54 4.86 9.37
C ARG A 111 -14.99 5.13 9.74
N SER A 112 -15.69 5.99 8.99
CA SER A 112 -17.12 6.24 9.19
C SER A 112 -17.94 4.97 8.96
N GLU A 113 -17.64 4.21 7.90
CA GLU A 113 -18.31 2.93 7.58
C GLU A 113 -18.15 1.87 8.67
N ILE A 114 -17.04 1.87 9.40
CA ILE A 114 -16.77 0.89 10.48
C ILE A 114 -17.00 1.46 11.88
N SER A 115 -17.63 2.63 12.00
CA SER A 115 -17.75 3.33 13.28
C SER A 115 -18.48 2.51 14.37
N ASP A 116 -19.45 1.69 13.99
CA ASP A 116 -20.16 0.76 14.89
C ASP A 116 -19.27 -0.37 15.44
N LEU A 117 -18.13 -0.63 14.81
CA LEU A 117 -17.13 -1.62 15.27
C LEU A 117 -16.12 -1.01 16.25
N LEU A 118 -16.09 0.32 16.37
CA LEU A 118 -15.17 1.03 17.25
C LEU A 118 -15.76 1.15 18.65
N THR A 119 -14.91 1.01 19.67
CA THR A 119 -15.36 1.00 21.07
C THR A 119 -14.49 1.87 21.97
N GLY A 120 -15.01 2.20 23.16
CA GLY A 120 -14.28 3.01 24.14
C GLY A 120 -14.17 4.50 23.75
N PRO A 121 -13.32 5.27 24.46
CA PRO A 121 -13.21 6.70 24.26
C PRO A 121 -12.57 7.04 22.92
N ARG A 122 -13.00 8.17 22.35
CA ARG A 122 -12.38 8.78 21.18
C ARG A 122 -11.34 9.79 21.64
N VAL A 123 -10.09 9.61 21.21
CA VAL A 123 -8.97 10.46 21.62
C VAL A 123 -8.35 11.14 20.40
N GLU A 124 -8.25 12.46 20.45
CA GLU A 124 -7.55 13.24 19.44
C GLU A 124 -6.08 13.45 19.85
N THR A 125 -5.14 13.18 18.94
CA THR A 125 -3.72 13.48 19.15
C THR A 125 -3.03 13.96 17.88
N THR A 126 -1.94 14.70 18.04
CA THR A 126 -1.12 15.19 16.92
C THR A 126 -0.20 14.07 16.45
N VAL A 127 -0.43 13.59 15.23
CA VAL A 127 0.43 12.61 14.57
C VAL A 127 1.69 13.30 14.06
N ARG A 128 2.84 12.68 14.26
CA ARG A 128 4.13 13.18 13.75
C ARG A 128 4.70 12.23 12.71
N ASP A 129 5.40 12.79 11.74
CA ASP A 129 6.15 12.01 10.74
C ASP A 129 7.45 11.44 11.34
N ARG A 130 8.25 10.82 10.48
CA ARG A 130 9.53 10.19 10.88
C ARG A 130 10.58 11.19 11.38
N ASP A 131 10.47 12.44 10.93
CA ASP A 131 11.38 13.55 11.22
C ASP A 131 10.86 14.41 12.39
N GLY A 132 9.69 14.07 12.94
CA GLY A 132 9.07 14.74 14.08
C GLY A 132 8.16 15.91 13.70
N ASN A 133 7.94 16.16 12.40
CA ASN A 133 7.03 17.21 11.96
C ASN A 133 5.58 16.80 12.17
N SER A 134 4.72 17.76 12.50
CA SER A 134 3.28 17.51 12.64
C SER A 134 2.67 17.14 11.28
N GLU A 135 2.00 15.98 11.23
CA GLU A 135 1.10 15.60 10.13
C GLU A 135 -0.36 16.04 10.39
N GLY A 136 -0.57 16.85 11.44
CA GLY A 136 -1.89 17.26 11.91
C GLY A 136 -2.47 16.33 12.97
N LYS A 137 -3.67 16.69 13.42
CA LYS A 137 -4.40 15.92 14.43
C LYS A 137 -5.16 14.76 13.80
N ARG A 138 -5.29 13.67 14.55
CA ARG A 138 -6.13 12.52 14.21
C ARG A 138 -6.84 11.99 15.44
N GLU A 139 -8.03 11.48 15.21
CA GLU A 139 -8.81 10.75 16.20
C GLU A 139 -8.45 9.27 16.16
N PHE A 140 -8.35 8.66 17.33
CA PHE A 140 -8.13 7.23 17.53
C PHE A 140 -9.16 6.67 18.51
N GLN A 141 -9.54 5.42 18.32
CA GLN A 141 -10.49 4.67 19.13
C GLN A 141 -10.17 3.18 19.05
N ALA A 142 -10.53 2.40 20.08
CA ALA A 142 -10.30 0.96 20.04
C ALA A 142 -11.04 0.34 18.84
N GLY A 143 -10.36 -0.55 18.11
CA GLY A 143 -10.77 -1.10 16.82
C GLY A 143 -10.05 -0.46 15.62
N ASP A 144 -9.43 0.72 15.76
CA ASP A 144 -8.72 1.36 14.66
C ASP A 144 -7.50 0.55 14.21
N ARG A 145 -7.31 0.43 12.89
CA ARG A 145 -6.07 -0.13 12.31
C ARG A 145 -5.01 0.93 12.08
N LEU A 146 -3.79 0.60 12.50
CA LEU A 146 -2.63 1.46 12.43
C LEU A 146 -1.62 0.91 11.43
N TYR A 147 -0.90 1.82 10.76
CA TYR A 147 0.25 1.50 9.91
C TYR A 147 1.49 2.23 10.46
N PHE A 148 2.53 1.46 10.79
CA PHE A 148 3.75 2.01 11.37
C PHE A 148 4.67 2.57 10.29
N LYS A 149 5.03 3.85 10.42
CA LYS A 149 5.85 4.60 9.42
C LYS A 149 7.35 4.63 9.71
N LYS A 150 7.76 4.13 10.88
CA LYS A 150 9.14 4.18 11.39
C LYS A 150 9.39 2.96 12.26
N ASN A 151 10.61 2.42 12.17
CA ASN A 151 11.06 1.35 13.06
C ASN A 151 11.19 1.89 14.49
N SER A 152 10.69 1.15 15.47
CA SER A 152 10.88 1.46 16.88
C SER A 152 11.35 0.21 17.62
N GLY A 153 12.64 0.17 17.95
CA GLY A 153 13.23 -0.96 18.67
C GLY A 153 12.68 -1.13 20.09
N SER A 154 12.24 -0.04 20.74
CA SER A 154 11.65 -0.10 22.08
C SER A 154 10.26 -0.75 22.12
N VAL A 155 9.55 -0.74 20.99
CA VAL A 155 8.20 -1.32 20.85
C VAL A 155 8.21 -2.56 19.94
N GLY A 156 9.37 -2.91 19.37
CA GLY A 156 9.54 -4.08 18.50
C GLY A 156 8.84 -3.98 17.14
N VAL A 157 8.42 -2.79 16.71
CA VAL A 157 7.69 -2.59 15.45
C VAL A 157 8.59 -2.14 14.30
N MET A 158 8.31 -2.65 13.11
CA MET A 158 9.00 -2.28 11.87
C MET A 158 8.13 -1.37 10.98
N ASN A 159 8.79 -0.54 10.18
CA ASN A 159 8.12 0.25 9.14
C ASN A 159 7.46 -0.69 8.12
N GLY A 160 6.17 -0.48 7.87
CA GLY A 160 5.39 -1.37 7.01
C GLY A 160 4.46 -2.31 7.76
N GLU A 161 4.63 -2.47 9.07
CA GLU A 161 3.74 -3.29 9.87
C GLU A 161 2.41 -2.60 10.14
N THR A 162 1.37 -3.42 10.29
CA THR A 162 0.05 -2.96 10.72
C THR A 162 -0.28 -3.51 12.09
N GLY A 163 -1.09 -2.77 12.84
CA GLY A 163 -1.61 -3.19 14.14
C GLY A 163 -3.06 -2.78 14.32
N THR A 164 -3.72 -3.32 15.33
CA THR A 164 -5.07 -2.93 15.73
C THR A 164 -5.00 -2.34 17.13
N LEU A 165 -5.63 -1.19 17.33
CA LEU A 165 -5.72 -0.56 18.63
C LEU A 165 -6.75 -1.31 19.49
N GLU A 166 -6.32 -2.05 20.50
CA GLU A 166 -7.24 -2.86 21.32
C GLU A 166 -7.92 -2.04 22.43
N LYS A 167 -7.21 -1.05 22.99
CA LYS A 167 -7.68 -0.25 24.12
C LYS A 167 -6.96 1.09 24.14
N ILE A 168 -7.64 2.12 24.64
CA ILE A 168 -7.05 3.39 25.04
C ILE A 168 -7.36 3.61 26.51
N ASP A 169 -6.32 3.77 27.31
CA ASP A 169 -6.43 4.23 28.69
C ASP A 169 -6.26 5.75 28.70
N VAL A 170 -7.27 6.46 29.21
CA VAL A 170 -7.33 7.93 29.31
C VAL A 170 -7.22 8.34 30.77
#